data_AF-A0A1V6E1U2-F1
#
_entry.id   AF-A0A1V6E1U2-F1
#
_cell.length_a   1.000
_cell.length_b   1.000
_cell.length_c   1.000
_cell.angle_alpha   90.00
_cell.angle_beta   90.00
_cell.angle_gamma   90.00
#
_symmetry.space_group_name_H-M   'P 1'
#
loop_
_entity.id
_entity.type
_entity.pdbx_description
1 polymer ?
#
loop_
_entity_poly.entity_id
_entity_poly.type
_entity_poly.pdbx_seq_one_letter_code
_entity_poly.pdbx_strand_id
1 'polypeptide(L)'
;MGKMQIAQEIVRPPAQENKGLFRKIPLLCGFLCFLLFPILIDSCKAKEVHAFGWYDEDGEKLAFTCSLIDKNVGIFERQGDKEKYNLIRPIKVSEGYSIRILVSSLSDETEFQLNIGDERGKAKTIQCSIPEAGSYAFVIPLSEIEAIRWLEIKVLKLGSNRSAGNIDSLKAASKDDSKAAMSESSNSPLLSIKELRFVPPFRGMRIENTITDISPHFFCENRGEKKHYEIIAPFSGLSSELSSRMKVEITLEGSPGLATLFWGNQKISYLHQGKESSFVIPCNLFENSPDKITMEVKADIKASAFFLDQFKSVEEPPSIDPGLLVFHSPLVTNPYYLAHWDRRPEVLLFLFKDYAVQDRYLKRLAFFVEKIGFVGIIAQDWQIAGLHGWNAHDYRAEDLARFFDTAAVQNFSLSDEEIELRELLIKNGIILRSGSKYLPGRGAIVSISQESPNYLQYRLLTHELSHALFFTDSRYRDLAISLYQRLTNDEKWFLNRYFQWMRYNVDSSYLMANEMQAYLVQQPIQDLKNYFSKTLANILIEDHPELADDISSYMEQHLDALVSCAQLLSSFLEYAYGFEQGMLFRVR
;
A
#
# COMPACT_ATOMS: atom_id res chain seq x y z
N MET A 1 46.10 17.05 42.08
CA MET A 1 47.07 17.51 41.05
C MET A 1 46.30 17.64 39.73
N GLY A 2 46.49 18.65 38.87
CA GLY A 2 47.26 19.88 39.07
C GLY A 2 47.55 20.66 37.78
N LYS A 3 46.65 21.59 37.39
CA LYS A 3 46.78 22.58 36.28
C LYS A 3 46.86 21.94 34.86
N MET A 4 46.54 22.63 33.76
CA MET A 4 46.57 24.10 33.51
C MET A 4 45.49 24.56 32.52
N GLN A 5 45.00 25.80 32.67
CA GLN A 5 44.16 26.52 31.70
C GLN A 5 45.02 27.30 30.69
N ILE A 6 44.40 27.80 29.60
CA ILE A 6 44.62 29.09 28.88
C ILE A 6 44.10 28.93 27.43
N ALA A 7 43.40 29.87 26.79
CA ALA A 7 42.51 30.96 27.22
C ALA A 7 41.65 31.39 26.01
N GLN A 8 40.60 32.20 26.21
CA GLN A 8 39.88 32.89 25.11
C GLN A 8 40.53 34.25 24.83
N GLU A 9 40.41 34.75 23.59
CA GLU A 9 39.97 36.15 23.38
C GLU A 9 39.49 36.43 21.95
N ILE A 10 38.67 37.48 21.79
CA ILE A 10 38.10 37.96 20.51
C ILE A 10 38.13 39.50 20.51
N VAL A 11 38.86 40.14 19.58
CA VAL A 11 38.76 41.58 19.32
C VAL A 11 38.85 41.88 17.81
N ARG A 12 38.19 42.97 17.38
CA ARG A 12 38.02 43.45 15.99
C ARG A 12 39.12 44.47 15.57
N PRO A 13 39.26 44.80 14.26
CA PRO A 13 40.37 45.61 13.75
C PRO A 13 40.19 47.14 13.88
N PRO A 14 41.28 47.93 13.75
CA PRO A 14 41.23 49.39 13.59
C PRO A 14 40.95 49.83 12.13
N ALA A 15 40.71 51.13 11.94
CA ALA A 15 40.24 51.73 10.68
C ALA A 15 41.29 52.58 9.93
N GLN A 16 40.83 53.24 8.86
CA GLN A 16 41.57 54.06 7.88
C GLN A 16 42.26 55.31 8.48
N GLU A 17 43.26 55.86 7.78
CA GLU A 17 43.09 57.18 7.12
C GLU A 17 44.15 57.53 6.04
N ASN A 18 43.96 58.67 5.37
CA ASN A 18 44.57 59.03 4.07
C ASN A 18 45.75 60.02 4.14
N LYS A 19 46.64 59.96 3.11
CA LYS A 19 47.27 61.05 2.29
C LYS A 19 48.28 60.36 1.33
N GLY A 20 48.54 60.72 0.06
CA GLY A 20 48.51 62.01 -0.66
C GLY A 20 49.93 62.60 -0.73
N LEU A 21 50.52 63.07 -1.85
CA LEU A 21 50.08 63.29 -3.25
C LEU A 21 51.32 63.61 -4.16
N PHE A 22 51.17 63.68 -5.50
CA PHE A 22 52.13 64.21 -6.53
C PHE A 22 53.36 63.33 -6.91
N ARG A 23 53.93 63.29 -8.13
CA ARG A 23 53.89 64.05 -9.45
C ARG A 23 54.34 63.06 -10.58
N LYS A 24 54.38 63.29 -11.92
CA LYS A 24 54.17 64.44 -12.87
C LYS A 24 53.63 63.91 -14.25
N ILE A 25 53.56 64.77 -15.28
CA ILE A 25 52.84 64.67 -16.60
C ILE A 25 53.61 65.57 -17.65
N PRO A 26 53.56 65.47 -19.01
CA PRO A 26 53.04 64.46 -20.00
C PRO A 26 54.08 64.02 -21.10
N LEU A 27 53.65 63.30 -22.16
CA LEU A 27 54.10 63.51 -23.58
C LEU A 27 53.01 63.10 -24.62
N LEU A 28 53.29 63.05 -25.94
CA LEU A 28 52.27 63.19 -27.02
C LEU A 28 52.63 62.63 -28.44
N CYS A 29 51.61 62.38 -29.28
CA CYS A 29 51.54 62.35 -30.79
C CYS A 29 52.04 61.15 -31.65
N GLY A 30 51.29 60.88 -32.75
CA GLY A 30 51.65 60.00 -33.91
C GLY A 30 50.70 58.79 -34.18
N PHE A 31 49.46 58.91 -34.69
CA PHE A 31 48.96 59.26 -36.05
C PHE A 31 48.97 58.11 -37.10
N LEU A 32 47.77 57.65 -37.53
CA LEU A 32 47.43 56.71 -38.65
C LEU A 32 48.01 55.25 -38.57
N CYS A 33 47.33 54.16 -38.95
CA CYS A 33 46.31 53.96 -40.01
C CYS A 33 45.35 52.76 -39.74
N PHE A 34 44.13 52.88 -40.30
CA PHE A 34 43.20 51.88 -40.88
C PHE A 34 43.31 50.34 -40.67
N LEU A 35 42.09 49.73 -40.64
CA LEU A 35 41.66 48.36 -40.99
C LEU A 35 41.52 47.25 -39.90
N LEU A 36 40.30 46.71 -39.84
CA LEU A 36 39.90 45.31 -39.57
C LEU A 36 40.42 44.60 -38.30
N PHE A 37 39.59 44.54 -37.25
CA PHE A 37 39.03 43.30 -36.66
C PHE A 37 38.31 43.56 -35.31
N PRO A 38 36.97 43.48 -35.24
CA PRO A 38 36.25 43.17 -34.02
C PRO A 38 36.07 41.65 -33.92
N ILE A 39 37.03 40.94 -33.35
CA ILE A 39 36.82 39.52 -33.00
C ILE A 39 35.84 39.48 -31.83
N LEU A 40 34.79 38.66 -31.96
CA LEU A 40 33.71 38.60 -30.99
C LEU A 40 34.22 38.10 -29.63
N ILE A 41 33.97 38.90 -28.59
CA ILE A 41 33.73 38.36 -27.24
C ILE A 41 32.22 38.41 -27.01
N ASP A 42 31.49 37.61 -27.79
CA ASP A 42 30.11 37.32 -27.46
C ASP A 42 30.12 36.41 -26.22
N SER A 43 29.44 36.81 -25.16
CA SER A 43 29.55 36.13 -23.88
C SER A 43 28.87 34.77 -23.96
N CYS A 44 29.59 33.69 -23.65
CA CYS A 44 29.03 32.33 -23.54
C CYS A 44 28.05 32.18 -22.37
N LYS A 45 26.92 32.89 -22.42
CA LYS A 45 25.71 32.56 -21.68
C LYS A 45 25.17 31.28 -22.28
N ALA A 46 25.42 30.15 -21.60
CA ALA A 46 24.78 28.89 -21.94
C ALA A 46 23.27 29.12 -21.99
N LYS A 47 22.65 28.84 -23.15
CA LYS A 47 21.22 29.07 -23.33
C LYS A 47 20.44 28.12 -22.44
N GLU A 48 19.35 28.61 -21.87
CA GLU A 48 18.41 27.79 -21.11
C GLU A 48 17.67 26.88 -22.10
N VAL A 49 17.64 25.58 -21.80
CA VAL A 49 17.06 24.54 -22.66
C VAL A 49 15.87 23.91 -21.96
N HIS A 50 14.82 23.65 -22.74
CA HIS A 50 13.52 23.15 -22.25
C HIS A 50 12.95 22.00 -23.12
N ALA A 51 13.79 21.38 -23.96
CA ALA A 51 13.42 20.41 -24.99
C ALA A 51 12.65 19.18 -24.46
N PHE A 52 12.94 18.76 -23.23
CA PHE A 52 12.14 17.83 -22.45
C PHE A 52 11.69 18.48 -21.15
N GLY A 53 10.72 17.86 -20.46
CA GLY A 53 10.35 18.26 -19.11
C GLY A 53 11.41 17.82 -18.10
N TRP A 54 11.91 18.74 -17.28
CA TRP A 54 12.63 18.42 -16.04
C TRP A 54 11.86 19.09 -14.92
N TYR A 55 11.44 18.34 -13.90
CA TYR A 55 10.58 18.82 -12.82
C TYR A 55 11.12 18.45 -11.45
N ASP A 56 10.93 19.32 -10.46
CA ASP A 56 11.29 19.10 -9.05
C ASP A 56 10.19 18.38 -8.25
N GLU A 57 10.32 18.39 -6.92
CA GLU A 57 9.49 17.68 -5.95
C GLU A 57 8.06 18.25 -5.88
N ASP A 58 7.90 19.57 -6.07
CA ASP A 58 6.59 20.25 -6.20
C ASP A 58 6.00 20.12 -7.62
N GLY A 59 6.82 19.69 -8.59
CA GLY A 59 6.45 19.52 -9.99
C GLY A 59 6.69 20.75 -10.86
N GLU A 60 7.39 21.77 -10.35
CA GLU A 60 7.73 22.99 -11.07
C GLU A 60 8.82 22.76 -12.14
N LYS A 61 8.78 23.51 -13.23
CA LYS A 61 9.66 23.24 -14.39
C LYS A 61 11.06 23.84 -14.20
N LEU A 62 12.04 22.94 -14.22
CA LEU A 62 13.45 23.24 -14.04
C LEU A 62 14.13 23.65 -15.36
N ALA A 63 14.98 24.68 -15.26
CA ALA A 63 15.83 25.13 -16.35
C ALA A 63 17.22 24.48 -16.30
N PHE A 64 17.69 24.00 -17.45
CA PHE A 64 19.01 23.38 -17.60
C PHE A 64 19.75 23.91 -18.83
N THR A 65 21.00 23.48 -18.98
CA THR A 65 21.92 23.89 -20.04
C THR A 65 22.60 22.66 -20.63
N CYS A 66 22.81 22.67 -21.95
CA CYS A 66 23.51 21.61 -22.68
C CYS A 66 24.59 22.24 -23.58
N SER A 67 25.55 21.43 -24.05
CA SER A 67 26.55 21.82 -25.06
C SER A 67 25.99 21.83 -26.49
N LEU A 68 24.81 21.22 -26.70
CA LEU A 68 24.12 21.20 -27.99
C LEU A 68 23.21 22.42 -28.15
N ILE A 69 23.08 22.88 -29.39
CA ILE A 69 22.19 23.94 -29.83
C ILE A 69 21.14 23.27 -30.73
N ASP A 70 19.85 23.51 -30.46
CA ASP A 70 18.69 22.76 -30.99
C ASP A 70 18.81 22.33 -32.46
N LYS A 71 18.49 21.09 -32.82
CA LYS A 71 17.17 20.45 -32.58
C LYS A 71 17.15 19.12 -31.81
N ASN A 72 18.30 18.50 -31.53
CA ASN A 72 18.35 17.07 -31.16
C ASN A 72 18.54 16.81 -29.65
N VAL A 73 18.34 17.80 -28.77
CA VAL A 73 18.58 17.63 -27.32
C VAL A 73 17.68 16.55 -26.73
N GLY A 74 18.27 15.53 -26.11
CA GLY A 74 17.57 14.37 -25.57
C GLY A 74 17.19 13.31 -26.60
N ILE A 75 17.74 13.37 -27.82
CA ILE A 75 17.54 12.40 -28.91
C ILE A 75 18.87 11.73 -29.25
N PHE A 76 18.89 10.40 -29.22
CA PHE A 76 20.05 9.60 -29.53
C PHE A 76 19.74 8.70 -30.75
N GLU A 77 20.60 8.76 -31.76
CA GLU A 77 20.44 8.03 -33.03
C GLU A 77 21.43 6.86 -33.16
N ARG A 78 22.54 6.86 -32.40
CA ARG A 78 23.70 6.00 -32.66
C ARG A 78 24.32 5.46 -31.39
N GLN A 79 24.95 4.29 -31.52
CA GLN A 79 25.78 3.72 -30.48
C GLN A 79 26.95 4.66 -30.17
N GLY A 80 27.16 4.98 -28.88
CA GLY A 80 28.19 5.91 -28.44
C GLY A 80 27.76 7.38 -28.36
N ASP A 81 26.55 7.75 -28.83
CA ASP A 81 25.99 9.09 -28.64
C ASP A 81 25.95 9.44 -27.15
N LYS A 82 26.31 10.68 -26.82
CA LYS A 82 26.51 11.13 -25.44
C LYS A 82 26.09 12.58 -25.25
N GLU A 83 25.21 12.84 -24.29
CA GLU A 83 24.75 14.17 -23.91
C GLU A 83 24.90 14.41 -22.41
N LYS A 84 25.20 15.65 -22.02
CA LYS A 84 25.23 16.09 -20.63
C LYS A 84 24.40 17.36 -20.45
N TYR A 85 23.55 17.33 -19.43
CA TYR A 85 22.66 18.39 -19.01
C TYR A 85 23.09 18.90 -17.64
N ASN A 86 23.20 20.20 -17.47
CA ASN A 86 23.57 20.83 -16.22
C ASN A 86 22.43 21.76 -15.82
N LEU A 87 21.79 21.49 -14.67
CA LEU A 87 20.78 22.38 -14.09
C LEU A 87 21.41 23.77 -13.88
N ILE A 88 20.61 24.83 -13.99
CA ILE A 88 21.11 26.21 -13.78
C ILE A 88 21.47 26.44 -12.30
N ARG A 89 20.68 25.88 -11.38
CA ARG A 89 20.93 25.83 -9.93
C ARG A 89 20.95 24.36 -9.47
N PRO A 90 21.75 24.00 -8.46
CA PRO A 90 21.65 22.67 -7.84
C PRO A 90 20.29 22.52 -7.15
N ILE A 91 19.81 21.28 -7.11
CA ILE A 91 18.60 20.91 -6.38
C ILE A 91 19.02 19.97 -5.28
N LYS A 92 18.78 20.37 -4.02
CA LYS A 92 18.96 19.49 -2.87
C LYS A 92 17.93 18.36 -2.98
N VAL A 93 18.37 17.13 -2.73
CA VAL A 93 17.48 15.96 -2.70
C VAL A 93 16.85 15.86 -1.31
N SER A 94 15.52 15.72 -1.23
CA SER A 94 14.82 15.38 0.02
C SER A 94 15.02 13.90 0.40
N GLU A 95 14.78 13.54 1.67
CA GLU A 95 15.06 12.18 2.16
C GLU A 95 14.28 11.11 1.37
N GLY A 96 14.98 10.07 0.90
CA GLY A 96 14.40 8.95 0.16
C GLY A 96 13.93 9.25 -1.26
N TYR A 97 13.91 10.52 -1.71
CA TYR A 97 13.47 10.88 -3.06
C TYR A 97 14.32 10.21 -4.14
N SER A 98 13.67 9.96 -5.27
CA SER A 98 14.25 9.30 -6.45
C SER A 98 14.09 10.21 -7.67
N ILE A 99 14.95 10.05 -8.68
CA ILE A 99 14.71 10.65 -10.00
C ILE A 99 14.09 9.62 -10.93
N ARG A 100 12.91 9.94 -11.46
CA ARG A 100 12.24 9.22 -12.54
C ARG A 100 12.70 9.80 -13.88
N ILE A 101 13.14 8.95 -14.79
CA ILE A 101 13.58 9.32 -16.14
C ILE A 101 12.77 8.51 -17.15
N LEU A 102 11.79 9.15 -17.79
CA LEU A 102 10.98 8.56 -18.85
C LEU A 102 11.71 8.67 -20.19
N VAL A 103 11.95 7.51 -20.80
CA VAL A 103 12.51 7.37 -22.15
C VAL A 103 11.58 6.55 -23.04
N SER A 104 11.67 6.75 -24.35
CA SER A 104 11.08 5.84 -25.35
C SER A 104 12.17 5.30 -26.27
N SER A 105 12.18 4.00 -26.50
CA SER A 105 13.04 3.32 -27.49
C SER A 105 12.22 2.84 -28.68
N LEU A 106 12.77 2.95 -29.88
CA LEU A 106 12.27 2.30 -31.10
C LEU A 106 13.11 1.06 -31.48
N SER A 107 14.30 0.93 -30.89
CA SER A 107 15.17 -0.24 -31.00
C SER A 107 14.92 -1.24 -29.87
N ASP A 108 14.70 -2.50 -30.24
CA ASP A 108 14.87 -3.65 -29.33
C ASP A 108 16.34 -3.69 -28.82
N GLU A 109 16.61 -4.39 -27.71
CA GLU A 109 17.95 -4.54 -27.09
C GLU A 109 18.78 -3.25 -26.92
N THR A 110 18.15 -2.15 -26.49
CA THR A 110 18.80 -0.86 -26.28
C THR A 110 19.46 -0.77 -24.90
N GLU A 111 20.72 -0.34 -24.84
CA GLU A 111 21.44 -0.15 -23.57
C GLU A 111 22.05 1.25 -23.49
N PHE A 112 21.92 1.90 -22.34
CA PHE A 112 22.56 3.19 -22.07
C PHE A 112 23.11 3.28 -20.64
N GLN A 113 24.16 4.08 -20.49
CA GLN A 113 24.72 4.48 -19.22
C GLN A 113 24.14 5.84 -18.82
N LEU A 114 23.71 5.94 -17.58
CA LEU A 114 23.24 7.15 -16.92
C LEU A 114 24.21 7.53 -15.80
N ASN A 115 24.72 8.75 -15.82
CA ASN A 115 25.58 9.30 -14.78
C ASN A 115 24.89 10.54 -14.17
N ILE A 116 24.66 10.54 -12.85
CA ILE A 116 24.06 11.66 -12.10
C ILE A 116 25.10 12.19 -11.12
N GLY A 117 25.25 13.50 -10.94
CA GLY A 117 26.21 14.03 -9.96
C GLY A 117 25.98 15.45 -9.45
N ASP A 118 26.73 15.78 -8.41
CA ASP A 118 26.69 17.05 -7.67
C ASP A 118 27.70 18.10 -8.18
N GLU A 119 27.79 19.25 -7.49
CA GLU A 119 28.79 20.30 -7.78
C GLU A 119 30.22 19.95 -7.32
N ARG A 120 30.37 18.96 -6.42
CA ARG A 120 31.65 18.56 -5.82
C ARG A 120 32.33 17.43 -6.61
N GLY A 121 31.66 16.88 -7.62
CA GLY A 121 32.14 15.77 -8.45
C GLY A 121 31.75 14.38 -7.94
N LYS A 122 30.93 14.27 -6.88
CA LYS A 122 30.34 12.99 -6.48
C LYS A 122 29.30 12.60 -7.53
N ALA A 123 29.39 11.37 -8.05
CA ALA A 123 28.52 10.87 -9.09
C ALA A 123 28.13 9.41 -8.88
N LYS A 124 26.93 9.05 -9.34
CA LYS A 124 26.38 7.70 -9.36
C LYS A 124 26.16 7.27 -10.81
N THR A 125 26.66 6.08 -11.15
CA THR A 125 26.56 5.47 -12.48
C THR A 125 25.54 4.34 -12.45
N ILE A 126 24.63 4.31 -13.40
CA ILE A 126 23.62 3.26 -13.60
C ILE A 126 23.69 2.80 -15.06
N GLN A 127 23.67 1.49 -15.31
CA GLN A 127 23.43 0.93 -16.64
C GLN A 127 21.95 0.57 -16.75
N CYS A 128 21.31 1.00 -17.83
CA CYS A 128 19.90 0.83 -18.11
C CYS A 128 19.75 0.04 -19.41
N SER A 129 18.89 -0.97 -19.39
CA SER A 129 18.64 -1.85 -20.54
C SER A 129 17.14 -1.90 -20.85
N ILE A 130 16.81 -1.80 -22.12
CA ILE A 130 15.46 -1.85 -22.70
C ILE A 130 15.43 -3.08 -23.63
N PRO A 131 14.71 -4.16 -23.27
CA PRO A 131 14.74 -5.39 -24.07
C PRO A 131 13.96 -5.28 -25.38
N GLU A 132 12.82 -4.57 -25.36
CA GLU A 132 11.90 -4.42 -26.49
C GLU A 132 11.58 -2.93 -26.70
N ALA A 133 11.27 -2.52 -27.94
CA ALA A 133 10.85 -1.16 -28.25
C ALA A 133 9.57 -0.77 -27.47
N GLY A 134 9.60 0.39 -26.79
CA GLY A 134 8.55 0.79 -25.86
C GLY A 134 8.91 2.02 -25.03
N SER A 135 8.08 2.34 -24.02
CA SER A 135 8.30 3.44 -23.08
C SER A 135 8.64 2.93 -21.68
N TYR A 136 9.76 3.40 -21.14
CA TYR A 136 10.32 2.94 -19.87
C TYR A 136 10.67 4.13 -18.98
N ALA A 137 10.35 4.02 -17.70
CA ALA A 137 10.68 5.02 -16.69
C ALA A 137 11.65 4.42 -15.68
N PHE A 138 12.91 4.83 -15.78
CA PHE A 138 13.94 4.39 -14.84
C PHE A 138 13.85 5.26 -13.58
N VAL A 139 13.59 4.65 -12.43
CA VAL A 139 13.41 5.33 -11.16
C VAL A 139 14.61 5.04 -10.25
N ILE A 140 15.49 6.03 -10.09
CA ILE A 140 16.79 5.86 -9.44
C ILE A 140 16.77 6.50 -8.03
N PRO A 141 16.91 5.70 -6.95
CA PRO A 141 17.10 6.22 -5.60
C PRO A 141 18.39 7.01 -5.45
N LEU A 142 18.25 8.24 -4.94
CA LEU A 142 19.29 9.26 -4.86
C LEU A 142 20.00 9.30 -3.50
N SER A 143 19.83 8.28 -2.65
CA SER A 143 20.31 8.18 -1.25
C SER A 143 21.80 8.38 -0.98
N GLU A 144 22.61 8.61 -2.02
CA GLU A 144 24.05 8.88 -1.95
C GLU A 144 24.41 10.30 -2.43
N ILE A 145 23.47 11.07 -2.98
CA ILE A 145 23.70 12.38 -3.61
C ILE A 145 22.87 13.43 -2.86
N GLU A 146 23.53 14.33 -2.11
CA GLU A 146 22.87 15.39 -1.33
C GLU A 146 22.18 16.45 -2.23
N ALA A 147 22.72 16.68 -3.43
CA ALA A 147 22.17 17.61 -4.40
C ALA A 147 22.53 17.20 -5.84
N ILE A 148 21.58 17.27 -6.77
CA ILE A 148 21.87 17.09 -8.21
C ILE A 148 22.30 18.44 -8.80
N ARG A 149 23.41 18.44 -9.53
CA ARG A 149 23.81 19.54 -10.42
C ARG A 149 23.68 19.17 -11.89
N TRP A 150 24.00 17.92 -12.24
CA TRP A 150 24.10 17.50 -13.62
C TRP A 150 23.71 16.04 -13.81
N LEU A 151 23.34 15.73 -15.05
CA LEU A 151 22.97 14.41 -15.51
C LEU A 151 23.53 14.19 -16.91
N GLU A 152 23.97 12.99 -17.19
CA GLU A 152 24.64 12.64 -18.44
C GLU A 152 24.15 11.25 -18.89
N ILE A 153 23.76 11.14 -20.17
CA ILE A 153 23.37 9.87 -20.79
C ILE A 153 24.35 9.55 -21.91
N LYS A 154 24.78 8.30 -21.99
CA LYS A 154 25.64 7.74 -23.03
C LYS A 154 25.04 6.43 -23.53
N VAL A 155 24.73 6.34 -24.82
CA VAL A 155 24.26 5.10 -25.44
C VAL A 155 25.41 4.08 -25.50
N LEU A 156 25.17 2.88 -25.00
CA LEU A 156 26.11 1.75 -25.04
C LEU A 156 25.81 0.80 -26.20
N LYS A 157 24.53 0.62 -26.55
CA LYS A 157 24.02 -0.25 -27.61
C LYS A 157 22.64 0.23 -28.10
N LEU A 158 22.38 0.08 -29.39
CA LEU A 158 21.04 0.15 -29.98
C LEU A 158 20.88 -1.09 -30.86
N GLY A 159 19.81 -1.87 -30.65
CA GLY A 159 19.50 -3.01 -31.52
C GLY A 159 18.83 -2.59 -32.83
N SER A 160 18.54 -3.56 -33.69
CA SER A 160 17.94 -3.32 -35.01
C SER A 160 16.47 -2.89 -34.90
N ASN A 161 16.12 -1.78 -35.56
CA ASN A 161 14.73 -1.32 -35.69
C ASN A 161 13.81 -2.40 -36.30
N ARG A 162 12.59 -2.54 -35.77
CA ARG A 162 11.50 -3.26 -36.44
C ARG A 162 10.86 -2.43 -37.57
N SER A 163 11.66 -2.02 -38.56
CA SER A 163 11.19 -1.15 -39.67
C SER A 163 11.76 -1.52 -41.05
N ALA A 164 11.91 -2.83 -41.34
CA ALA A 164 12.38 -3.32 -42.64
C ALA A 164 11.64 -4.60 -43.13
N GLY A 165 10.44 -4.87 -42.62
CA GLY A 165 9.83 -6.21 -42.66
C GLY A 165 8.44 -6.37 -43.26
N ASN A 166 7.86 -5.39 -43.98
CA ASN A 166 6.56 -5.59 -44.66
C ASN A 166 6.22 -4.58 -45.79
N ILE A 167 7.17 -4.27 -46.68
CA ILE A 167 6.95 -3.30 -47.80
C ILE A 167 7.02 -3.94 -49.21
N ASP A 168 7.56 -5.16 -49.34
CA ASP A 168 7.56 -5.90 -50.62
C ASP A 168 6.29 -6.74 -50.88
N SER A 169 5.37 -6.81 -49.92
CA SER A 169 4.07 -7.49 -50.02
C SER A 169 2.96 -6.68 -50.70
N LEU A 170 3.22 -5.41 -51.06
CA LEU A 170 2.24 -4.50 -51.69
C LEU A 170 2.65 -3.92 -53.05
N LYS A 171 3.77 -4.38 -53.66
CA LYS A 171 4.19 -4.00 -55.04
C LYS A 171 3.38 -4.72 -56.14
N ALA A 172 2.07 -4.84 -55.96
CA ALA A 172 1.16 -5.59 -56.83
C ALA A 172 -0.18 -4.88 -57.11
N ALA A 173 -0.25 -3.56 -56.95
CA ALA A 173 -1.39 -2.74 -57.35
C ALA A 173 -0.94 -1.36 -57.87
N SER A 174 -1.77 -0.76 -58.75
CA SER A 174 -1.64 0.59 -59.35
C SER A 174 -0.30 0.96 -59.99
N LYS A 175 -0.32 1.06 -61.33
CA LYS A 175 0.32 2.21 -62.00
C LYS A 175 -0.67 3.36 -61.98
N ASP A 176 -0.22 4.59 -61.70
CA ASP A 176 -0.27 5.74 -62.63
C ASP A 176 0.10 7.05 -61.91
N ASP A 177 0.41 8.07 -62.71
CA ASP A 177 1.00 9.39 -62.40
C ASP A 177 0.62 10.04 -61.05
N SER A 178 1.56 10.61 -60.27
CA SER A 178 2.27 11.84 -60.65
C SER A 178 3.32 12.28 -59.60
N LYS A 179 4.13 13.31 -59.90
CA LYS A 179 5.26 13.77 -59.06
C LYS A 179 4.89 14.88 -58.05
N ALA A 180 5.27 14.72 -56.79
CA ALA A 180 5.62 15.84 -55.89
C ALA A 180 6.51 15.41 -54.70
N ALA A 181 7.38 16.34 -54.28
CA ALA A 181 8.00 16.49 -52.95
C ALA A 181 8.64 15.29 -52.21
N MET A 182 9.98 15.33 -52.16
CA MET A 182 10.84 15.08 -50.99
C MET A 182 10.78 13.73 -50.24
N SER A 183 11.88 12.99 -50.32
CA SER A 183 12.21 11.89 -49.43
C SER A 183 12.66 12.38 -48.05
N GLU A 184 11.74 12.48 -47.09
CA GLU A 184 12.12 12.38 -45.68
C GLU A 184 12.34 10.90 -45.35
N SER A 185 13.61 10.48 -45.24
CA SER A 185 13.94 9.22 -44.57
C SER A 185 13.55 9.34 -43.11
N SER A 186 12.67 8.46 -42.63
CA SER A 186 12.12 8.52 -41.27
C SER A 186 13.16 8.11 -40.21
N ASN A 187 14.11 9.02 -39.94
CA ASN A 187 14.96 9.02 -38.75
C ASN A 187 14.10 9.37 -37.51
N SER A 188 13.17 8.48 -37.17
CA SER A 188 12.55 8.49 -35.85
C SER A 188 13.62 8.15 -34.81
N PRO A 189 13.71 8.87 -33.68
CA PRO A 189 14.82 8.74 -32.74
C PRO A 189 14.85 7.34 -32.10
N LEU A 190 15.99 6.65 -32.19
CA LEU A 190 16.11 5.27 -31.71
C LEU A 190 15.97 5.19 -30.18
N LEU A 191 16.51 6.17 -29.46
CA LEU A 191 16.24 6.42 -28.05
C LEU A 191 15.96 7.92 -27.85
N SER A 192 14.96 8.28 -27.04
CA SER A 192 14.76 9.67 -26.64
C SER A 192 14.19 9.84 -25.23
N ILE A 193 14.65 10.90 -24.55
CA ILE A 193 14.17 11.35 -23.25
C ILE A 193 12.85 12.11 -23.43
N LYS A 194 11.87 11.88 -22.55
CA LYS A 194 10.59 12.61 -22.52
C LYS A 194 10.43 13.46 -21.27
N GLU A 195 10.79 12.91 -20.11
CA GLU A 195 10.63 13.56 -18.80
C GLU A 195 11.76 13.14 -17.85
N LEU A 196 12.22 14.09 -17.04
CA LEU A 196 12.89 13.84 -15.76
C LEU A 196 12.04 14.47 -14.65
N ARG A 197 11.80 13.74 -13.56
CA ARG A 197 10.96 14.19 -12.46
C ARG A 197 11.51 13.69 -11.13
N PHE A 198 11.60 14.55 -10.12
CA PHE A 198 11.80 14.09 -8.75
C PHE A 198 10.50 13.45 -8.25
N VAL A 199 10.60 12.26 -7.65
CA VAL A 199 9.45 11.47 -7.17
C VAL A 199 9.72 10.95 -5.76
N PRO A 200 8.67 10.68 -4.95
CA PRO A 200 8.78 9.99 -3.67
C PRO A 200 9.54 8.66 -3.75
N PRO A 201 9.93 8.06 -2.61
CA PRO A 201 10.71 6.82 -2.59
C PRO A 201 9.99 5.69 -3.34
N PHE A 202 10.68 5.08 -4.31
CA PHE A 202 10.15 3.96 -5.11
C PHE A 202 11.21 2.89 -5.35
N ARG A 203 10.88 1.62 -5.08
CA ARG A 203 11.72 0.46 -5.43
C ARG A 203 10.88 -0.71 -5.91
N GLY A 204 11.13 -1.22 -7.11
CA GLY A 204 10.38 -2.33 -7.68
C GLY A 204 10.05 -2.09 -9.15
N MET A 205 8.89 -2.58 -9.57
CA MET A 205 8.35 -2.37 -10.92
C MET A 205 6.83 -2.11 -10.87
N ARG A 206 6.36 -1.18 -11.70
CA ARG A 206 4.94 -0.99 -12.04
C ARG A 206 4.78 -0.79 -13.55
N ILE A 207 3.74 -1.37 -14.15
CA ILE A 207 3.31 -1.10 -15.52
C ILE A 207 2.04 -0.24 -15.45
N GLU A 208 2.09 0.95 -16.04
CA GLU A 208 0.99 1.92 -15.99
C GLU A 208 0.89 2.66 -17.32
N ASN A 209 -0.29 2.67 -17.95
CA ASN A 209 -0.52 3.34 -19.26
C ASN A 209 0.52 2.95 -20.35
N THR A 210 0.93 1.67 -20.40
CA THR A 210 2.00 1.09 -21.24
C THR A 210 3.44 1.58 -20.96
N ILE A 211 3.64 2.40 -19.94
CA ILE A 211 4.96 2.74 -19.41
C ILE A 211 5.35 1.69 -18.37
N THR A 212 6.58 1.18 -18.44
CA THR A 212 7.15 0.37 -17.35
C THR A 212 8.04 1.23 -16.47
N ASP A 213 7.57 1.57 -15.27
CA ASP A 213 8.36 2.15 -14.19
C ASP A 213 9.17 1.06 -13.49
N ILE A 214 10.50 1.21 -13.41
CA ILE A 214 11.42 0.19 -12.87
C ILE A 214 12.59 0.84 -12.11
N SER A 215 12.94 0.27 -10.95
CA SER A 215 14.12 0.69 -10.17
C SER A 215 15.31 -0.25 -10.38
N PRO A 216 16.56 0.22 -10.21
CA PRO A 216 17.77 -0.62 -10.35
C PRO A 216 17.94 -1.67 -9.23
N HIS A 217 16.95 -1.81 -8.34
CA HIS A 217 16.93 -2.78 -7.25
C HIS A 217 15.88 -3.88 -7.46
N PHE A 218 15.16 -3.85 -8.58
CA PHE A 218 14.17 -4.86 -8.95
C PHE A 218 14.80 -5.95 -9.81
N PHE A 219 14.39 -7.19 -9.57
CA PHE A 219 14.78 -8.35 -10.37
C PHE A 219 13.59 -9.28 -10.60
N CYS A 220 13.53 -9.91 -11.78
CA CYS A 220 12.48 -10.84 -12.16
C CYS A 220 13.08 -11.95 -13.04
N GLU A 221 12.81 -13.22 -12.71
CA GLU A 221 13.25 -14.37 -13.50
C GLU A 221 12.22 -15.51 -13.52
N ASN A 222 12.32 -16.40 -14.51
CA ASN A 222 11.54 -17.63 -14.58
C ASN A 222 12.35 -18.79 -13.97
N ARG A 223 11.81 -19.46 -12.94
CA ARG A 223 12.39 -20.64 -12.28
C ARG A 223 11.54 -21.87 -12.58
N GLY A 224 11.69 -22.43 -13.78
CA GLY A 224 10.88 -23.56 -14.25
C GLY A 224 9.40 -23.18 -14.33
N GLU A 225 8.55 -23.87 -13.55
CA GLU A 225 7.10 -23.62 -13.48
C GLU A 225 6.71 -22.41 -12.59
N LYS A 226 7.69 -21.68 -12.04
CA LYS A 226 7.50 -20.47 -11.25
C LYS A 226 8.11 -19.23 -11.91
N LYS A 227 7.62 -18.06 -11.49
CA LYS A 227 8.34 -16.77 -11.57
C LYS A 227 8.77 -16.33 -10.19
N HIS A 228 9.94 -15.71 -10.14
CA HIS A 228 10.52 -15.10 -8.93
C HIS A 228 10.69 -13.60 -9.16
N TYR A 229 10.07 -12.80 -8.30
CA TYR A 229 10.19 -11.34 -8.24
C TYR A 229 10.96 -10.95 -6.98
N GLU A 230 11.84 -9.94 -7.06
CA GLU A 230 12.73 -9.56 -5.97
C GLU A 230 12.96 -8.04 -5.92
N ILE A 231 12.84 -7.45 -4.74
CA ILE A 231 13.20 -6.05 -4.44
C ILE A 231 14.36 -6.08 -3.44
N ILE A 232 15.52 -5.60 -3.86
CA ILE A 232 16.77 -5.61 -3.09
C ILE A 232 16.91 -4.32 -2.26
N ALA A 233 17.41 -4.45 -1.05
CA ALA A 233 17.68 -3.37 -0.10
C ALA A 233 16.51 -2.35 0.04
N PRO A 234 15.27 -2.81 0.29
CA PRO A 234 14.04 -1.99 0.22
C PRO A 234 14.10 -0.70 1.05
N PHE A 235 14.68 -0.75 2.26
CA PHE A 235 14.73 0.40 3.17
C PHE A 235 16.06 1.18 3.11
N SER A 236 16.94 0.84 2.16
CA SER A 236 18.25 1.50 2.04
C SER A 236 18.10 2.98 1.69
N GLY A 237 18.70 3.84 2.51
CA GLY A 237 18.64 5.30 2.34
C GLY A 237 17.39 5.97 2.91
N LEU A 238 16.56 5.25 3.67
CA LEU A 238 15.38 5.79 4.36
C LEU A 238 15.62 5.80 5.88
N SER A 239 15.10 6.80 6.59
CA SER A 239 15.01 6.77 8.06
C SER A 239 14.01 5.72 8.54
N SER A 240 14.04 5.38 9.84
CA SER A 240 13.04 4.49 10.46
C SER A 240 11.63 5.09 10.42
N GLU A 241 11.51 6.42 10.51
CA GLU A 241 10.22 7.11 10.39
C GLU A 241 9.64 6.95 8.98
N LEU A 242 10.43 7.24 7.94
CA LEU A 242 10.00 7.07 6.56
C LEU A 242 9.74 5.59 6.22
N SER A 243 10.60 4.66 6.68
CA SER A 243 10.46 3.22 6.47
C SER A 243 9.15 2.65 7.04
N SER A 244 8.71 3.15 8.20
CA SER A 244 7.43 2.72 8.82
C SER A 244 6.18 3.25 8.09
N ARG A 245 6.33 4.22 7.18
CA ARG A 245 5.28 4.75 6.29
C ARG A 245 5.31 4.17 4.87
N MET A 246 6.18 3.19 4.62
CA MET A 246 6.22 2.48 3.35
C MET A 246 5.17 1.36 3.30
N LYS A 247 4.79 0.99 2.08
CA LYS A 247 3.99 -0.19 1.75
C LYS A 247 4.64 -0.94 0.59
N VAL A 248 4.33 -2.23 0.45
CA VAL A 248 4.48 -2.94 -0.82
C VAL A 248 3.11 -2.98 -1.49
N GLU A 249 3.03 -2.48 -2.72
CA GLU A 249 1.84 -2.56 -3.58
C GLU A 249 2.05 -3.61 -4.67
N ILE A 250 1.04 -4.46 -4.83
CA ILE A 250 1.11 -5.69 -5.63
C ILE A 250 -0.14 -5.80 -6.49
N THR A 251 0.03 -6.02 -7.79
CA THR A 251 -1.06 -6.35 -8.72
C THR A 251 -0.64 -7.55 -9.56
N LEU A 252 -1.46 -8.60 -9.50
CA LEU A 252 -1.23 -9.90 -10.14
C LEU A 252 -2.29 -10.16 -11.22
N GLU A 253 -1.85 -10.63 -12.37
CA GLU A 253 -2.68 -11.03 -13.50
C GLU A 253 -2.47 -12.50 -13.88
N GLY A 254 -3.51 -13.19 -14.34
CA GLY A 254 -3.41 -14.54 -14.92
C GLY A 254 -4.41 -15.57 -14.39
N SER A 255 -3.94 -16.81 -14.22
CA SER A 255 -4.74 -17.91 -13.67
C SER A 255 -4.82 -17.87 -12.14
N PRO A 256 -5.87 -18.39 -11.49
CA PRO A 256 -5.90 -18.54 -10.04
C PRO A 256 -4.68 -19.31 -9.49
N GLY A 257 -4.23 -18.95 -8.29
CA GLY A 257 -3.08 -19.59 -7.64
C GLY A 257 -2.57 -18.84 -6.42
N LEU A 258 -1.47 -19.32 -5.83
CA LEU A 258 -0.82 -18.67 -4.69
C LEU A 258 0.34 -17.79 -5.14
N ALA A 259 0.39 -16.57 -4.61
CA ALA A 259 1.59 -15.75 -4.57
C ALA A 259 2.25 -15.87 -3.18
N THR A 260 3.41 -16.53 -3.10
CA THR A 260 4.14 -16.65 -1.83
C THR A 260 5.11 -15.49 -1.70
N LEU A 261 4.96 -14.68 -0.66
CA LEU A 261 5.90 -13.61 -0.31
C LEU A 261 6.81 -14.04 0.84
N PHE A 262 8.07 -13.59 0.78
CA PHE A 262 9.10 -13.83 1.78
C PHE A 262 9.70 -12.49 2.22
N TRP A 263 9.84 -12.31 3.53
CA TRP A 263 10.29 -11.10 4.20
C TRP A 263 11.35 -11.44 5.25
N GLY A 264 12.60 -11.52 4.83
CA GLY A 264 13.65 -12.14 5.63
C GLY A 264 13.30 -13.60 5.96
N ASN A 265 13.07 -13.90 7.24
CA ASN A 265 12.67 -15.24 7.71
C ASN A 265 11.14 -15.45 7.75
N GLN A 266 10.33 -14.40 7.56
CA GLN A 266 8.87 -14.50 7.53
C GLN A 266 8.37 -14.87 6.13
N LYS A 267 7.24 -15.56 6.06
CA LYS A 267 6.52 -15.89 4.82
C LYS A 267 5.02 -15.62 5.01
N ILE A 268 4.37 -15.12 3.96
CA ILE A 268 2.91 -15.15 3.79
C ILE A 268 2.55 -15.65 2.38
N SER A 269 1.31 -16.07 2.18
CA SER A 269 0.79 -16.59 0.91
C SER A 269 -0.52 -15.88 0.57
N TYR A 270 -0.61 -15.22 -0.59
CA TYR A 270 -1.84 -14.57 -1.05
C TYR A 270 -2.54 -15.42 -2.10
N LEU A 271 -3.85 -15.65 -1.92
CA LEU A 271 -4.70 -16.32 -2.91
C LEU A 271 -5.13 -15.35 -4.03
N HIS A 272 -4.44 -15.43 -5.17
CA HIS A 272 -4.88 -14.78 -6.40
C HIS A 272 -6.06 -15.55 -6.99
N GLN A 273 -7.19 -14.86 -7.16
CA GLN A 273 -8.46 -15.44 -7.61
C GLN A 273 -8.57 -15.52 -9.16
N GLY A 274 -7.49 -15.21 -9.88
CA GLY A 274 -7.45 -15.15 -11.34
C GLY A 274 -7.94 -13.83 -11.92
N LYS A 275 -7.77 -13.66 -13.24
CA LYS A 275 -7.89 -12.39 -13.99
C LYS A 275 -6.90 -11.33 -13.49
N GLU A 276 -7.23 -10.69 -12.37
CA GLU A 276 -6.52 -9.57 -11.76
C GLU A 276 -6.71 -9.62 -10.24
N SER A 277 -5.71 -9.25 -9.45
CA SER A 277 -5.84 -9.05 -8.00
C SER A 277 -4.80 -8.04 -7.51
N SER A 278 -5.28 -6.92 -6.98
CA SER A 278 -4.46 -5.90 -6.32
C SER A 278 -4.57 -6.02 -4.80
N PHE A 279 -3.46 -5.83 -4.08
CA PHE A 279 -3.40 -5.79 -2.63
C PHE A 279 -2.17 -5.01 -2.13
N VAL A 280 -2.23 -4.59 -0.87
CA VAL A 280 -1.21 -3.77 -0.22
C VAL A 280 -0.74 -4.44 1.06
N ILE A 281 0.57 -4.39 1.32
CA ILE A 281 1.19 -4.85 2.56
C ILE A 281 1.94 -3.67 3.21
N PRO A 282 1.40 -3.02 4.26
CA PRO A 282 2.11 -2.02 5.05
C PRO A 282 3.41 -2.60 5.63
N CYS A 283 4.53 -1.88 5.49
CA CYS A 283 5.84 -2.40 5.87
C CYS A 283 6.06 -2.49 7.39
N ASN A 284 5.30 -1.72 8.16
CA ASN A 284 5.31 -1.75 9.62
C ASN A 284 4.63 -2.99 10.25
N LEU A 285 3.98 -3.86 9.45
CA LEU A 285 3.49 -5.15 9.92
C LEU A 285 4.62 -6.12 10.31
N PHE A 286 5.82 -5.94 9.76
CA PHE A 286 6.94 -6.86 9.91
C PHE A 286 8.10 -6.22 10.68
N GLU A 287 8.48 -6.83 11.81
CA GLU A 287 9.47 -6.32 12.77
C GLU A 287 10.91 -6.18 12.26
N ASN A 288 11.16 -6.44 10.98
CA ASN A 288 12.49 -6.45 10.37
C ASN A 288 12.51 -5.61 9.09
N SER A 289 13.53 -4.75 8.95
CA SER A 289 13.95 -4.25 7.64
C SER A 289 14.81 -5.34 6.97
N PRO A 290 14.30 -6.08 5.96
CA PRO A 290 15.02 -7.20 5.38
C PRO A 290 15.96 -6.70 4.28
N ASP A 291 17.04 -7.44 4.02
CA ASP A 291 17.94 -7.16 2.89
C ASP A 291 17.22 -7.27 1.53
N LYS A 292 16.09 -8.00 1.48
CA LYS A 292 15.20 -8.08 0.32
C LYS A 292 13.79 -8.55 0.66
N ILE A 293 12.86 -8.25 -0.25
CA ILE A 293 11.49 -8.77 -0.26
C ILE A 293 11.34 -9.56 -1.57
N THR A 294 10.81 -10.78 -1.52
CA THR A 294 10.66 -11.61 -2.73
C THR A 294 9.27 -12.23 -2.83
N MET A 295 8.79 -12.42 -4.06
CA MET A 295 7.50 -13.05 -4.36
C MET A 295 7.66 -14.16 -5.41
N GLU A 296 7.23 -15.36 -5.08
CA GLU A 296 7.09 -16.48 -6.01
C GLU A 296 5.63 -16.66 -6.46
N VAL A 297 5.42 -16.78 -7.76
CA VAL A 297 4.11 -17.10 -8.38
C VAL A 297 4.25 -18.23 -9.42
N LYS A 298 3.15 -18.84 -9.83
CA LYS A 298 3.10 -19.79 -10.96
C LYS A 298 3.46 -19.09 -12.29
N ALA A 299 4.12 -19.78 -13.22
CA ALA A 299 4.74 -19.16 -14.41
C ALA A 299 3.77 -18.48 -15.40
N ASP A 300 2.47 -18.75 -15.36
CA ASP A 300 1.45 -18.04 -16.15
C ASP A 300 0.83 -16.83 -15.43
N ILE A 301 1.04 -16.71 -14.11
CA ILE A 301 0.77 -15.46 -13.37
C ILE A 301 1.85 -14.42 -13.71
N LYS A 302 1.49 -13.14 -13.73
CA LYS A 302 2.40 -12.00 -13.89
C LYS A 302 2.12 -10.97 -12.81
N ALA A 303 3.16 -10.34 -12.28
CA ALA A 303 3.01 -9.08 -11.56
C ALA A 303 3.08 -7.91 -12.56
N SER A 304 2.01 -7.11 -12.65
CA SER A 304 2.02 -5.79 -13.29
C SER A 304 2.35 -4.67 -12.30
N ALA A 305 2.21 -4.94 -11.00
CA ALA A 305 2.86 -4.19 -9.93
C ALA A 305 3.53 -5.14 -8.92
N PHE A 306 4.78 -4.85 -8.58
CA PHE A 306 5.47 -5.34 -7.39
C PHE A 306 6.50 -4.28 -6.99
N PHE A 307 6.08 -3.34 -6.15
CA PHE A 307 6.91 -2.20 -5.76
C PHE A 307 6.66 -1.72 -4.34
N LEU A 308 7.67 -1.06 -3.79
CA LEU A 308 7.68 -0.38 -2.52
C LEU A 308 7.55 1.14 -2.76
N ASP A 309 6.56 1.78 -2.16
CA ASP A 309 6.37 3.25 -2.12
C ASP A 309 5.76 3.69 -0.77
N GLN A 310 5.50 5.00 -0.63
CA GLN A 310 4.98 5.59 0.61
C GLN A 310 3.44 5.70 0.57
N PHE A 311 2.78 5.58 1.73
CA PHE A 311 1.37 5.96 1.84
C PHE A 311 1.15 7.45 1.51
N LYS A 312 0.13 7.73 0.68
CA LYS A 312 -0.24 9.10 0.24
C LYS A 312 -0.74 9.99 1.37
N SER A 313 -1.36 9.40 2.38
CA SER A 313 -1.76 10.03 3.64
C SER A 313 -1.19 9.21 4.79
N VAL A 314 -0.71 9.88 5.83
CA VAL A 314 -0.27 9.26 7.10
C VAL A 314 -1.42 9.23 8.12
N GLU A 315 -2.52 9.94 7.84
CA GLU A 315 -3.64 10.13 8.75
C GLU A 315 -4.81 9.15 8.55
N GLU A 316 -4.83 8.46 7.42
CA GLU A 316 -5.87 7.50 7.03
C GLU A 316 -5.38 6.06 7.28
N PRO A 317 -6.18 5.16 7.87
CA PRO A 317 -5.78 3.77 8.03
C PRO A 317 -5.57 3.09 6.66
N PRO A 318 -4.58 2.20 6.50
CA PRO A 318 -4.34 1.52 5.24
C PRO A 318 -5.48 0.53 4.92
N SER A 319 -5.87 0.42 3.65
CA SER A 319 -6.74 -0.67 3.18
C SER A 319 -5.93 -1.94 2.95
N ILE A 320 -6.27 -3.04 3.63
CA ILE A 320 -5.50 -4.30 3.64
C ILE A 320 -6.39 -5.53 3.51
N ASP A 321 -5.81 -6.67 3.12
CA ASP A 321 -6.45 -7.97 3.28
C ASP A 321 -6.42 -8.38 4.78
N PRO A 322 -7.55 -8.75 5.43
CA PRO A 322 -7.60 -8.93 6.87
C PRO A 322 -6.65 -9.98 7.44
N GLY A 323 -6.28 -11.00 6.64
CA GLY A 323 -5.37 -12.06 7.09
C GLY A 323 -4.02 -11.51 7.58
N LEU A 324 -3.60 -10.33 7.11
CA LEU A 324 -2.40 -9.63 7.56
C LEU A 324 -2.39 -9.29 9.06
N LEU A 325 -3.56 -9.18 9.72
CA LEU A 325 -3.62 -8.99 11.18
C LEU A 325 -3.03 -10.18 11.94
N VAL A 326 -3.22 -11.41 11.44
CA VAL A 326 -2.71 -12.65 12.05
C VAL A 326 -1.21 -12.83 11.82
N PHE A 327 -0.63 -12.07 10.88
CA PHE A 327 0.81 -12.01 10.60
C PHE A 327 1.47 -10.71 11.13
N HIS A 328 0.71 -9.83 11.79
CA HIS A 328 1.23 -8.58 12.34
C HIS A 328 2.18 -8.87 13.51
N SER A 329 3.35 -8.23 13.49
CA SER A 329 4.36 -8.36 14.55
C SER A 329 3.87 -7.80 15.90
N PRO A 330 4.42 -8.21 17.06
CA PRO A 330 3.93 -7.79 18.37
C PRO A 330 3.76 -6.27 18.56
N LEU A 331 2.62 -5.85 19.08
CA LEU A 331 2.33 -4.45 19.42
C LEU A 331 3.02 -4.06 20.73
N VAL A 332 4.29 -3.65 20.64
CA VAL A 332 5.11 -3.31 21.81
C VAL A 332 4.55 -2.07 22.54
N THR A 333 4.42 -0.94 21.84
CA THR A 333 4.05 0.36 22.43
C THR A 333 2.58 0.75 22.22
N ASN A 334 2.00 0.35 21.09
CA ASN A 334 0.70 0.86 20.66
C ASN A 334 -0.43 0.01 21.26
N PRO A 335 -1.57 0.59 21.65
CA PRO A 335 -2.71 -0.16 22.21
C PRO A 335 -3.37 -1.09 21.17
N TYR A 336 -3.40 -0.64 19.92
CA TYR A 336 -3.95 -1.38 18.78
C TYR A 336 -3.22 -1.00 17.48
N TYR A 337 -3.44 -1.80 16.44
CA TYR A 337 -3.25 -1.45 15.04
C TYR A 337 -4.61 -1.27 14.36
N LEU A 338 -4.68 -0.39 13.35
CA LEU A 338 -5.91 0.05 12.71
C LEU A 338 -5.76 0.03 11.18
N ALA A 339 -6.74 -0.52 10.47
CA ALA A 339 -6.78 -0.61 9.01
C ALA A 339 -8.22 -0.68 8.47
N HIS A 340 -8.43 -0.53 7.16
CA HIS A 340 -9.69 -0.83 6.49
C HIS A 340 -9.62 -2.19 5.76
N TRP A 341 -10.76 -2.87 5.60
CA TRP A 341 -10.83 -4.08 4.78
C TRP A 341 -10.81 -3.74 3.28
N ASP A 342 -9.84 -4.24 2.52
CA ASP A 342 -9.66 -3.95 1.08
C ASP A 342 -10.87 -4.28 0.18
N ARG A 343 -11.71 -5.27 0.53
CA ARG A 343 -12.97 -5.59 -0.17
C ARG A 343 -14.20 -4.90 0.43
N ARG A 344 -14.08 -4.30 1.62
CA ARG A 344 -15.14 -3.57 2.33
C ARG A 344 -14.56 -2.36 3.05
N PRO A 345 -14.20 -1.27 2.35
CA PRO A 345 -13.55 -0.12 2.98
C PRO A 345 -14.38 0.56 4.08
N GLU A 346 -15.70 0.33 4.12
CA GLU A 346 -16.54 0.75 5.25
C GLU A 346 -16.37 -0.10 6.54
N VAL A 347 -15.57 -1.17 6.51
CA VAL A 347 -15.24 -1.99 7.67
C VAL A 347 -13.87 -1.60 8.19
N LEU A 348 -13.83 -1.14 9.44
CA LEU A 348 -12.63 -0.73 10.15
C LEU A 348 -12.15 -1.88 11.04
N LEU A 349 -10.89 -2.28 10.85
CA LEU A 349 -10.26 -3.45 11.43
C LEU A 349 -9.33 -3.02 12.58
N PHE A 350 -9.59 -3.52 13.77
CA PHE A 350 -8.75 -3.39 14.95
C PHE A 350 -7.99 -4.69 15.23
N LEU A 351 -6.70 -4.57 15.50
CA LEU A 351 -5.92 -5.60 16.17
C LEU A 351 -5.43 -5.02 17.50
N PHE A 352 -6.04 -5.42 18.60
CA PHE A 352 -5.61 -5.02 19.94
C PHE A 352 -4.36 -5.79 20.36
N LYS A 353 -3.53 -5.13 21.18
CA LYS A 353 -2.32 -5.71 21.76
C LYS A 353 -2.61 -6.90 22.68
N ASP A 354 -3.60 -6.75 23.55
CA ASP A 354 -3.98 -7.71 24.57
C ASP A 354 -5.47 -7.53 24.95
N TYR A 355 -6.07 -8.53 25.61
CA TYR A 355 -7.48 -8.45 26.00
C TYR A 355 -7.74 -7.32 27.00
N ALA A 356 -6.75 -6.96 27.83
CA ALA A 356 -6.90 -5.90 28.83
C ALA A 356 -6.94 -4.50 28.20
N VAL A 357 -6.37 -4.30 27.01
CA VAL A 357 -6.62 -3.13 26.16
C VAL A 357 -7.99 -3.23 25.50
N GLN A 358 -8.32 -4.36 24.83
CA GLN A 358 -9.59 -4.55 24.13
C GLN A 358 -10.80 -4.28 25.05
N ASP A 359 -10.76 -4.77 26.30
CA ASP A 359 -11.81 -4.56 27.30
C ASP A 359 -12.07 -3.06 27.60
N ARG A 360 -11.04 -2.21 27.60
CA ARG A 360 -11.20 -0.77 27.90
C ARG A 360 -11.86 0.01 26.76
N TYR A 361 -11.84 -0.52 25.55
CA TYR A 361 -12.53 0.02 24.38
C TYR A 361 -13.94 -0.57 24.22
N LEU A 362 -14.10 -1.88 24.38
CA LEU A 362 -15.26 -2.62 23.87
C LEU A 362 -16.08 -3.38 24.92
N LYS A 363 -15.61 -3.54 26.17
CA LYS A 363 -16.34 -4.33 27.18
C LYS A 363 -17.72 -3.76 27.48
N ARG A 364 -17.80 -2.46 27.80
CA ARG A 364 -19.08 -1.82 28.16
C ARG A 364 -20.06 -1.81 26.98
N LEU A 365 -19.54 -1.71 25.76
CA LEU A 365 -20.30 -1.82 24.52
C LEU A 365 -20.90 -3.22 24.33
N ALA A 366 -20.12 -4.29 24.52
CA ALA A 366 -20.61 -5.67 24.43
C ALA A 366 -21.78 -5.96 25.39
N PHE A 367 -21.68 -5.45 26.61
CA PHE A 367 -22.76 -5.53 27.60
C PHE A 367 -23.99 -4.72 27.16
N PHE A 368 -23.80 -3.54 26.57
CA PHE A 368 -24.89 -2.69 26.08
C PHE A 368 -25.62 -3.24 24.84
N VAL A 369 -24.94 -4.00 23.98
CA VAL A 369 -25.51 -4.50 22.71
C VAL A 369 -26.10 -5.90 22.86
N GLU A 370 -25.39 -6.84 23.49
CA GLU A 370 -25.66 -8.28 23.32
C GLU A 370 -26.07 -8.99 24.62
N LYS A 371 -25.39 -8.69 25.74
CA LYS A 371 -25.47 -9.54 26.94
C LYS A 371 -26.79 -9.36 27.69
N ILE A 372 -27.48 -10.48 27.93
CA ILE A 372 -28.79 -10.50 28.59
C ILE A 372 -28.75 -9.80 29.96
N GLY A 373 -29.76 -8.98 30.24
CA GLY A 373 -29.84 -8.15 31.45
C GLY A 373 -29.15 -6.78 31.37
N PHE A 374 -28.32 -6.54 30.34
CA PHE A 374 -27.61 -5.27 30.14
C PHE A 374 -27.96 -4.55 28.82
N VAL A 375 -28.63 -5.22 27.88
CA VAL A 375 -29.01 -4.64 26.57
C VAL A 375 -29.71 -3.28 26.73
N GLY A 376 -29.14 -2.23 26.14
CA GLY A 376 -29.63 -0.85 26.21
C GLY A 376 -29.29 -0.08 27.50
N ILE A 377 -28.55 -0.67 28.43
CA ILE A 377 -28.14 -0.06 29.71
C ILE A 377 -26.63 0.12 29.72
N ILE A 378 -26.16 1.35 29.94
CA ILE A 378 -24.73 1.64 30.07
C ILE A 378 -24.29 1.31 31.50
N ALA A 379 -23.61 0.18 31.66
CA ALA A 379 -23.17 -0.33 32.95
C ALA A 379 -22.02 0.49 33.55
N GLN A 380 -22.09 0.76 34.85
CA GLN A 380 -20.97 1.32 35.62
C GLN A 380 -19.83 0.30 35.73
N ASP A 381 -18.58 0.75 35.81
CA ASP A 381 -17.41 -0.16 35.79
C ASP A 381 -17.44 -1.25 36.87
N TRP A 382 -17.88 -0.90 38.08
CA TRP A 382 -18.02 -1.85 39.18
C TRP A 382 -19.03 -2.98 38.91
N GLN A 383 -19.96 -2.80 37.96
CA GLN A 383 -20.93 -3.83 37.55
C GLN A 383 -20.32 -4.86 36.58
N ILE A 384 -19.26 -4.49 35.84
CA ILE A 384 -18.65 -5.31 34.77
C ILE A 384 -17.19 -5.69 35.03
N ALA A 385 -16.52 -5.07 36.01
CA ALA A 385 -15.10 -5.29 36.30
C ALA A 385 -14.74 -6.76 36.57
N GLY A 386 -15.60 -7.49 37.31
CA GLY A 386 -15.42 -8.91 37.63
C GLY A 386 -16.03 -9.88 36.62
N LEU A 387 -16.54 -9.40 35.48
CA LEU A 387 -17.18 -10.23 34.45
C LEU A 387 -16.29 -10.34 33.22
N HIS A 388 -16.40 -11.43 32.44
CA HIS A 388 -15.63 -11.58 31.20
C HIS A 388 -16.19 -10.72 30.07
N GLY A 389 -15.28 -10.15 29.26
CA GLY A 389 -15.60 -9.46 28.01
C GLY A 389 -16.00 -10.44 26.90
N TRP A 390 -15.49 -10.21 25.70
CA TRP A 390 -15.41 -11.21 24.64
C TRP A 390 -13.98 -11.25 24.10
N ASN A 391 -13.60 -12.36 23.45
CA ASN A 391 -12.23 -12.55 22.97
C ASN A 391 -11.98 -11.78 21.65
N ALA A 392 -13.05 -11.49 20.92
CA ALA A 392 -13.11 -10.65 19.72
C ALA A 392 -14.49 -9.96 19.71
N HIS A 393 -14.66 -8.96 18.84
CA HIS A 393 -15.96 -8.27 18.70
C HIS A 393 -16.18 -7.69 17.30
N ASP A 394 -17.42 -7.68 16.87
CA ASP A 394 -17.99 -6.93 15.75
C ASP A 394 -19.00 -5.88 16.23
N TYR A 395 -19.08 -4.70 15.58
CA TYR A 395 -20.21 -3.77 15.81
C TYR A 395 -20.58 -2.97 14.57
N ARG A 396 -21.87 -2.94 14.21
CA ARG A 396 -22.43 -2.06 13.17
C ARG A 396 -22.66 -0.62 13.64
N ALA A 397 -22.71 0.29 12.67
CA ALA A 397 -22.98 1.72 12.85
C ALA A 397 -24.17 2.05 13.78
N GLU A 398 -25.28 1.30 13.71
CA GLU A 398 -26.50 1.55 14.49
C GLU A 398 -26.34 1.25 15.99
N ASP A 399 -25.57 0.23 16.34
CA ASP A 399 -25.36 -0.16 17.74
C ASP A 399 -24.30 0.76 18.40
N LEU A 400 -23.24 1.10 17.65
CA LEU A 400 -22.23 2.10 18.02
C LEU A 400 -22.86 3.48 18.25
N ALA A 401 -23.66 3.97 17.29
CA ALA A 401 -24.33 5.25 17.43
C ALA A 401 -25.32 5.27 18.61
N ARG A 402 -26.09 4.20 18.81
CA ARG A 402 -27.00 4.08 19.96
C ARG A 402 -26.26 4.11 21.29
N PHE A 403 -25.10 3.49 21.41
CA PHE A 403 -24.27 3.54 22.62
C PHE A 403 -23.86 4.98 22.95
N PHE A 404 -23.24 5.69 22.01
CA PHE A 404 -22.77 7.06 22.24
C PHE A 404 -23.90 8.09 22.40
N ASP A 405 -25.04 7.94 21.70
CA ASP A 405 -26.23 8.79 21.90
C ASP A 405 -26.85 8.54 23.29
N THR A 406 -26.90 7.28 23.73
CA THR A 406 -27.38 6.94 25.09
C THR A 406 -26.45 7.51 26.16
N ALA A 407 -25.12 7.43 25.97
CA ALA A 407 -24.14 8.02 26.88
C ALA A 407 -24.32 9.55 26.98
N ALA A 408 -24.50 10.23 25.85
CA ALA A 408 -24.73 11.67 25.80
C ALA A 408 -26.07 12.08 26.47
N VAL A 409 -27.16 11.37 26.19
CA VAL A 409 -28.48 11.61 26.79
C VAL A 409 -28.47 11.40 28.31
N GLN A 410 -27.73 10.40 28.79
CA GLN A 410 -27.59 10.11 30.23
C GLN A 410 -26.55 11.00 30.93
N ASN A 411 -25.77 11.81 30.19
CA ASN A 411 -24.56 12.50 30.68
C ASN A 411 -23.57 11.53 31.37
N PHE A 412 -23.43 10.33 30.80
CA PHE A 412 -22.52 9.30 31.30
C PHE A 412 -21.05 9.69 31.04
N SER A 413 -20.19 9.53 32.05
CA SER A 413 -18.75 9.78 31.91
C SER A 413 -18.05 8.58 31.27
N LEU A 414 -17.82 8.66 29.96
CA LEU A 414 -17.00 7.69 29.21
C LEU A 414 -15.53 7.71 29.69
N SER A 415 -14.80 6.63 29.43
CA SER A 415 -13.33 6.57 29.59
C SER A 415 -12.61 7.32 28.48
N ASP A 416 -11.31 7.55 28.66
CA ASP A 416 -10.46 8.12 27.61
C ASP A 416 -10.42 7.20 26.36
N GLU A 417 -10.33 5.88 26.53
CA GLU A 417 -10.40 4.91 25.44
C GLU A 417 -11.74 4.91 24.67
N GLU A 418 -12.88 5.05 25.36
CA GLU A 418 -14.19 5.16 24.71
C GLU A 418 -14.39 6.50 23.99
N ILE A 419 -13.77 7.57 24.51
CA ILE A 419 -13.72 8.87 23.83
C ILE A 419 -12.84 8.78 22.57
N GLU A 420 -11.69 8.11 22.65
CA GLU A 420 -10.82 7.84 21.50
C GLU A 420 -11.57 7.03 20.42
N LEU A 421 -12.21 5.92 20.82
CA LEU A 421 -13.06 5.10 19.95
C LEU A 421 -14.15 5.95 19.27
N ARG A 422 -14.85 6.81 20.02
CA ARG A 422 -15.90 7.68 19.48
C ARG A 422 -15.37 8.63 18.39
N GLU A 423 -14.25 9.31 18.63
CA GLU A 423 -13.69 10.25 17.64
C GLU A 423 -13.08 9.50 16.43
N LEU A 424 -12.52 8.30 16.61
CA LEU A 424 -12.13 7.41 15.49
C LEU A 424 -13.32 7.02 14.62
N LEU A 425 -14.44 6.63 15.23
CA LEU A 425 -15.67 6.25 14.50
C LEU A 425 -16.30 7.42 13.75
N ILE A 426 -16.15 8.65 14.27
CA ILE A 426 -16.55 9.89 13.58
C ILE A 426 -15.60 10.17 12.42
N LYS A 427 -14.28 10.10 12.63
CA LYS A 427 -13.26 10.33 11.58
C LYS A 427 -13.46 9.41 10.37
N ASN A 428 -13.79 8.14 10.64
CA ASN A 428 -14.00 7.12 9.61
C ASN A 428 -15.47 7.03 9.12
N GLY A 429 -16.37 7.92 9.55
CA GLY A 429 -17.74 8.00 9.05
C GLY A 429 -18.67 6.84 9.44
N ILE A 430 -18.29 6.01 10.41
CA ILE A 430 -19.08 4.88 10.92
C ILE A 430 -20.20 5.39 11.83
N ILE A 431 -19.96 6.46 12.60
CA ILE A 431 -21.00 7.24 13.29
C ILE A 431 -20.91 8.72 12.89
N LEU A 432 -22.04 9.41 12.92
CA LEU A 432 -22.16 10.82 12.53
C LEU A 432 -22.58 11.66 13.74
N ARG A 433 -21.87 12.77 13.98
CA ARG A 433 -22.18 13.70 15.07
C ARG A 433 -23.14 14.79 14.59
N SER A 434 -24.32 14.88 15.19
CA SER A 434 -25.34 15.88 14.89
C SER A 434 -25.61 16.73 16.13
N GLY A 435 -24.78 17.77 16.32
CA GLY A 435 -24.77 18.58 17.53
C GLY A 435 -24.34 17.78 18.76
N SER A 436 -25.28 17.53 19.67
CA SER A 436 -25.10 16.68 20.86
C SER A 436 -25.49 15.22 20.64
N LYS A 437 -26.01 14.86 19.46
CA LYS A 437 -26.47 13.50 19.14
C LYS A 437 -25.48 12.71 18.30
N TYR A 438 -25.57 11.39 18.39
CA TYR A 438 -24.84 10.45 17.56
C TYR A 438 -25.82 9.63 16.72
N LEU A 439 -25.58 9.59 15.41
CA LEU A 439 -26.41 8.91 14.41
C LEU A 439 -25.57 7.83 13.71
N PRO A 440 -26.18 6.75 13.20
CA PRO A 440 -25.45 5.80 12.36
C PRO A 440 -24.91 6.49 11.10
N GLY A 441 -23.64 6.22 10.79
CA GLY A 441 -23.05 6.52 9.50
C GLY A 441 -23.14 5.32 8.56
N ARG A 442 -22.01 4.93 7.96
CA ARG A 442 -21.91 3.69 7.18
C ARG A 442 -20.70 2.89 7.65
N GLY A 443 -20.93 1.62 7.96
CA GLY A 443 -19.84 0.68 8.22
C GLY A 443 -20.06 -0.22 9.42
N ALA A 444 -18.97 -0.88 9.79
CA ALA A 444 -18.83 -1.69 10.99
C ALA A 444 -17.39 -1.63 11.50
N ILE A 445 -17.18 -2.01 12.76
CA ILE A 445 -15.87 -2.38 13.28
C ILE A 445 -15.77 -3.89 13.47
N VAL A 446 -14.55 -4.41 13.34
CA VAL A 446 -14.13 -5.78 13.63
C VAL A 446 -12.88 -5.71 14.48
N SER A 447 -12.77 -6.55 15.51
CA SER A 447 -11.66 -6.54 16.45
C SER A 447 -11.21 -7.93 16.88
N ILE A 448 -9.90 -8.15 16.91
CA ILE A 448 -9.26 -9.32 17.52
C ILE A 448 -8.06 -8.88 18.39
N SER A 449 -7.62 -9.74 19.31
CA SER A 449 -6.46 -9.50 20.19
C SER A 449 -5.26 -10.37 19.81
N GLN A 450 -4.04 -9.80 19.81
CA GLN A 450 -2.80 -10.57 19.62
C GLN A 450 -2.53 -11.59 20.74
N GLU A 451 -3.18 -11.44 21.90
CA GLU A 451 -3.11 -12.41 23.01
C GLU A 451 -3.84 -13.73 22.70
N SER A 452 -4.76 -13.74 21.72
CA SER A 452 -5.30 -15.00 21.19
C SER A 452 -4.18 -15.85 20.56
N PRO A 453 -4.08 -17.16 20.84
CA PRO A 453 -3.16 -18.03 20.11
C PRO A 453 -3.55 -18.09 18.62
N ASN A 454 -2.58 -18.24 17.72
CA ASN A 454 -2.79 -18.05 16.27
C ASN A 454 -4.00 -18.80 15.70
N TYR A 455 -4.21 -20.08 16.08
CA TYR A 455 -5.33 -20.89 15.60
C TYR A 455 -6.71 -20.31 15.99
N LEU A 456 -6.77 -19.56 17.09
CA LEU A 456 -7.96 -18.86 17.56
C LEU A 456 -8.09 -17.50 16.84
N GLN A 457 -6.99 -16.77 16.59
CA GLN A 457 -7.01 -15.54 15.79
C GLN A 457 -7.62 -15.80 14.39
N TYR A 458 -7.22 -16.88 13.70
CA TYR A 458 -7.82 -17.26 12.41
C TYR A 458 -9.34 -17.47 12.51
N ARG A 459 -9.81 -18.17 13.55
CA ARG A 459 -11.24 -18.47 13.73
C ARG A 459 -12.05 -17.22 14.08
N LEU A 460 -11.58 -16.45 15.07
CA LEU A 460 -12.23 -15.21 15.50
C LEU A 460 -12.26 -14.19 14.36
N LEU A 461 -11.16 -13.99 13.64
CA LEU A 461 -11.15 -13.07 12.50
C LEU A 461 -12.16 -13.48 11.42
N THR A 462 -12.25 -14.77 11.07
CA THR A 462 -13.28 -15.27 10.13
C THR A 462 -14.71 -15.11 10.70
N HIS A 463 -14.89 -15.23 12.03
CA HIS A 463 -16.14 -14.98 12.75
C HIS A 463 -16.57 -13.51 12.63
N GLU A 464 -15.76 -12.58 13.13
CA GLU A 464 -16.06 -11.13 13.13
C GLU A 464 -16.27 -10.58 11.70
N LEU A 465 -15.45 -11.02 10.74
CA LEU A 465 -15.61 -10.60 9.33
C LEU A 465 -16.93 -11.08 8.73
N SER A 466 -17.49 -12.20 9.19
CA SER A 466 -18.80 -12.68 8.73
C SER A 466 -19.93 -11.75 9.18
N HIS A 467 -19.86 -11.26 10.42
CA HIS A 467 -20.77 -10.23 10.94
C HIS A 467 -20.62 -8.91 10.18
N ALA A 468 -19.39 -8.49 9.90
CA ALA A 468 -19.14 -7.32 9.06
C ALA A 468 -19.74 -7.44 7.64
N LEU A 469 -19.77 -8.64 7.04
CA LEU A 469 -20.51 -8.90 5.80
C LEU A 469 -22.03 -8.88 6.02
N PHE A 470 -22.54 -9.42 7.12
CA PHE A 470 -23.96 -9.37 7.50
C PHE A 470 -24.45 -7.93 7.78
N PHE A 471 -23.56 -7.03 8.20
CA PHE A 471 -23.87 -5.60 8.35
C PHE A 471 -23.78 -4.85 7.02
N THR A 472 -22.72 -5.06 6.23
CA THR A 472 -22.40 -4.21 5.07
C THR A 472 -22.96 -4.70 3.73
N ASP A 473 -23.29 -5.98 3.57
CA ASP A 473 -23.96 -6.49 2.36
C ASP A 473 -25.37 -7.00 2.67
N SER A 474 -26.38 -6.26 2.22
CA SER A 474 -27.79 -6.65 2.42
C SER A 474 -28.12 -8.01 1.80
N ARG A 475 -27.48 -8.39 0.69
CA ARG A 475 -27.77 -9.67 0.01
C ARG A 475 -27.31 -10.86 0.86
N TYR A 476 -26.19 -10.71 1.56
CA TYR A 476 -25.68 -11.73 2.48
C TYR A 476 -26.55 -11.80 3.75
N ARG A 477 -26.90 -10.63 4.30
CA ARG A 477 -27.83 -10.51 5.43
C ARG A 477 -29.18 -11.15 5.16
N ASP A 478 -29.81 -10.79 4.04
CA ASP A 478 -31.15 -11.27 3.68
C ASP A 478 -31.13 -12.78 3.42
N LEU A 479 -30.03 -13.32 2.87
CA LEU A 479 -29.79 -14.76 2.79
C LEU A 479 -29.72 -15.40 4.19
N ALA A 480 -28.85 -14.92 5.09
CA ALA A 480 -28.68 -15.46 6.44
C ALA A 480 -29.99 -15.39 7.28
N ILE A 481 -30.69 -14.26 7.24
CA ILE A 481 -32.01 -14.09 7.87
C ILE A 481 -33.02 -15.07 7.29
N SER A 482 -33.11 -15.20 5.96
CA SER A 482 -34.05 -16.15 5.33
C SER A 482 -33.71 -17.62 5.63
N LEU A 483 -32.45 -17.97 5.84
CA LEU A 483 -32.03 -19.31 6.26
C LEU A 483 -32.51 -19.57 7.69
N TYR A 484 -32.18 -18.68 8.64
CA TYR A 484 -32.62 -18.82 10.04
C TYR A 484 -34.16 -18.86 10.14
N GLN A 485 -34.88 -18.03 9.38
CA GLN A 485 -36.35 -18.03 9.35
C GLN A 485 -36.96 -19.33 8.81
N ARG A 486 -36.27 -20.06 7.92
CA ARG A 486 -36.76 -21.32 7.33
C ARG A 486 -36.59 -22.55 8.23
N LEU A 487 -35.61 -22.55 9.14
CA LEU A 487 -35.44 -23.63 10.11
C LEU A 487 -36.68 -23.78 11.01
N THR A 488 -37.09 -25.00 11.30
CA THR A 488 -38.12 -25.33 12.29
C THR A 488 -37.65 -25.01 13.72
N ASN A 489 -38.55 -25.11 14.70
CA ASN A 489 -38.18 -24.94 16.12
C ASN A 489 -37.23 -26.04 16.59
N ASP A 490 -37.38 -27.27 16.07
CA ASP A 490 -36.58 -28.42 16.44
C ASP A 490 -35.17 -28.30 15.86
N GLU A 491 -35.03 -27.90 14.59
CA GLU A 491 -33.72 -27.59 13.97
C GLU A 491 -33.02 -26.40 14.64
N LYS A 492 -33.77 -25.44 15.19
CA LYS A 492 -33.22 -24.31 15.99
C LYS A 492 -32.84 -24.70 17.43
N TRP A 493 -33.29 -25.85 17.95
CA TRP A 493 -33.21 -26.17 19.38
C TRP A 493 -31.80 -26.03 19.94
N PHE A 494 -30.79 -26.63 19.29
CA PHE A 494 -29.41 -26.59 19.77
C PHE A 494 -28.81 -25.18 19.71
N LEU A 495 -29.06 -24.41 18.65
CA LEU A 495 -28.62 -23.01 18.55
C LEU A 495 -29.23 -22.17 19.68
N ASN A 496 -30.53 -22.32 19.93
CA ASN A 496 -31.22 -21.62 21.00
C ASN A 496 -30.64 -21.98 22.39
N ARG A 497 -30.34 -23.27 22.65
CA ARG A 497 -29.69 -23.70 23.89
C ARG A 497 -28.29 -23.15 24.04
N TYR A 498 -27.46 -23.29 23.01
CA TYR A 498 -26.06 -22.89 23.04
C TYR A 498 -25.89 -21.36 23.13
N PHE A 499 -26.69 -20.57 22.41
CA PHE A 499 -26.66 -19.10 22.52
C PHE A 499 -27.30 -18.59 23.82
N GLN A 500 -28.29 -19.29 24.39
CA GLN A 500 -28.80 -19.00 25.74
C GLN A 500 -27.74 -19.26 26.82
N TRP A 501 -26.98 -20.36 26.70
CA TRP A 501 -25.85 -20.68 27.57
C TRP A 501 -24.75 -19.60 27.51
N MET A 502 -24.40 -19.15 26.29
CA MET A 502 -23.53 -18.00 26.01
C MET A 502 -24.12 -16.64 26.44
N ARG A 503 -25.33 -16.57 27.01
CA ARG A 503 -25.98 -15.34 27.54
C ARG A 503 -26.42 -14.30 26.49
N TYR A 504 -26.58 -14.71 25.23
CA TYR A 504 -27.21 -13.86 24.21
C TYR A 504 -28.73 -13.70 24.43
N ASN A 505 -29.30 -12.63 23.87
CA ASN A 505 -30.75 -12.41 23.84
C ASN A 505 -31.42 -13.25 22.74
N VAL A 506 -31.80 -14.49 23.06
CA VAL A 506 -32.39 -15.45 22.09
C VAL A 506 -33.76 -15.07 21.52
N ASP A 507 -34.46 -14.10 22.12
CA ASP A 507 -35.73 -13.57 21.57
C ASP A 507 -35.49 -12.67 20.33
N SER A 508 -34.25 -12.20 20.12
CA SER A 508 -33.88 -11.36 18.97
C SER A 508 -33.57 -12.22 17.74
N SER A 509 -34.57 -12.43 16.88
CA SER A 509 -34.40 -13.21 15.63
C SER A 509 -33.37 -12.63 14.64
N TYR A 510 -33.05 -11.34 14.75
CA TYR A 510 -31.95 -10.69 14.01
C TYR A 510 -30.58 -11.12 14.55
N LEU A 511 -30.40 -11.07 15.88
CA LEU A 511 -29.17 -11.52 16.54
C LEU A 511 -28.96 -13.01 16.29
N MET A 512 -29.98 -13.84 16.48
CA MET A 512 -29.88 -15.29 16.28
C MET A 512 -29.52 -15.68 14.82
N ALA A 513 -29.91 -14.87 13.83
CA ALA A 513 -29.47 -15.05 12.45
C ALA A 513 -28.02 -14.59 12.21
N ASN A 514 -27.58 -13.53 12.90
CA ASN A 514 -26.19 -13.03 12.90
C ASN A 514 -25.22 -14.06 13.51
N GLU A 515 -25.54 -14.58 14.69
CA GLU A 515 -24.74 -15.59 15.40
C GLU A 515 -24.73 -16.91 14.63
N MET A 516 -25.89 -17.36 14.12
CA MET A 516 -25.96 -18.59 13.33
C MET A 516 -25.02 -18.52 12.11
N GLN A 517 -25.05 -17.45 11.31
CA GLN A 517 -24.21 -17.42 10.11
C GLN A 517 -22.72 -17.45 10.46
N ALA A 518 -22.28 -16.77 11.52
CA ALA A 518 -20.89 -16.75 11.96
C ALA A 518 -20.44 -18.13 12.45
N TYR A 519 -21.22 -18.76 13.34
CA TYR A 519 -20.92 -20.09 13.86
C TYR A 519 -20.86 -21.18 12.78
N LEU A 520 -21.61 -21.01 11.68
CA LEU A 520 -21.51 -21.86 10.49
C LEU A 520 -20.24 -21.57 9.67
N VAL A 521 -19.92 -20.30 9.35
CA VAL A 521 -18.85 -19.96 8.38
C VAL A 521 -17.45 -19.80 8.97
N GLN A 522 -17.29 -19.70 10.29
CA GLN A 522 -16.01 -19.50 10.98
C GLN A 522 -14.97 -20.64 10.82
N GLN A 523 -15.36 -21.81 10.31
CA GLN A 523 -14.46 -22.92 9.99
C GLN A 523 -14.81 -23.59 8.65
N PRO A 524 -13.87 -24.33 8.03
CA PRO A 524 -14.13 -25.05 6.79
C PRO A 524 -15.30 -26.03 6.87
N ILE A 525 -15.99 -26.22 5.74
CA ILE A 525 -17.26 -26.93 5.69
C ILE A 525 -17.15 -28.42 6.07
N GLN A 526 -15.99 -29.05 5.81
CA GLN A 526 -15.71 -30.43 6.22
C GLN A 526 -15.58 -30.60 7.75
N ASP A 527 -15.19 -29.56 8.46
CA ASP A 527 -14.98 -29.58 9.91
C ASP A 527 -16.27 -29.24 10.69
N LEU A 528 -17.21 -28.56 10.03
CA LEU A 528 -18.48 -28.08 10.61
C LEU A 528 -19.25 -29.16 11.38
N LYS A 529 -19.42 -30.36 10.80
CA LYS A 529 -20.12 -31.47 11.49
C LYS A 529 -19.44 -31.86 12.79
N ASN A 530 -18.10 -31.98 12.80
CA ASN A 530 -17.34 -32.31 14.02
C ASN A 530 -17.37 -31.16 15.03
N TYR A 531 -17.34 -29.91 14.56
CA TYR A 531 -17.38 -28.75 15.45
C TYR A 531 -18.69 -28.68 16.23
N PHE A 532 -19.84 -28.87 15.56
CA PHE A 532 -21.14 -28.92 16.26
C PHE A 532 -21.28 -30.18 17.13
N SER A 533 -21.08 -31.39 16.57
CA SER A 533 -21.38 -32.65 17.29
C SER A 533 -20.33 -33.09 18.31
N LYS A 534 -19.19 -32.40 18.42
CA LYS A 534 -18.15 -32.69 19.42
C LYS A 534 -17.70 -31.43 20.16
N THR A 535 -17.27 -30.36 19.46
CA THR A 535 -16.76 -29.18 20.16
C THR A 535 -17.87 -28.45 20.92
N LEU A 536 -18.96 -28.06 20.24
CA LEU A 536 -20.07 -27.37 20.90
C LEU A 536 -20.91 -28.31 21.77
N ALA A 537 -21.16 -29.54 21.30
CA ALA A 537 -21.87 -30.55 22.06
C ALA A 537 -21.19 -30.85 23.41
N ASN A 538 -19.89 -31.16 23.43
CA ASN A 538 -19.21 -31.48 24.68
C ASN A 538 -19.19 -30.30 25.65
N ILE A 539 -18.92 -29.07 25.17
CA ILE A 539 -18.94 -27.86 26.02
C ILE A 539 -20.31 -27.69 26.70
N LEU A 540 -21.41 -27.90 25.96
CA LEU A 540 -22.75 -27.79 26.53
C LEU A 540 -23.08 -28.96 27.47
N ILE A 541 -22.59 -30.17 27.20
CA ILE A 541 -22.76 -31.36 28.05
C ILE A 541 -21.90 -31.29 29.33
N GLU A 542 -20.76 -30.62 29.30
CA GLU A 542 -19.88 -30.43 30.47
C GLU A 542 -20.50 -29.50 31.52
N ASP A 543 -21.28 -28.49 31.11
CA ASP A 543 -22.03 -27.59 31.99
C ASP A 543 -23.47 -28.07 32.27
N HIS A 544 -24.08 -28.78 31.30
CA HIS A 544 -25.43 -29.37 31.39
C HIS A 544 -25.46 -30.88 31.03
N PRO A 545 -24.96 -31.77 31.92
CA PRO A 545 -24.94 -33.22 31.66
C PRO A 545 -26.33 -33.84 31.44
N GLU A 546 -27.39 -33.22 31.97
CA GLU A 546 -28.78 -33.64 31.78
C GLU A 546 -29.27 -33.55 30.33
N LEU A 547 -28.57 -32.80 29.47
CA LEU A 547 -28.92 -32.63 28.05
C LEU A 547 -28.18 -33.63 27.13
N ALA A 548 -27.36 -34.54 27.64
CA ALA A 548 -26.51 -35.41 26.83
C ALA A 548 -27.27 -36.27 25.80
N ASP A 549 -28.38 -36.89 26.20
CA ASP A 549 -29.21 -37.72 25.30
C ASP A 549 -29.96 -36.84 24.28
N ASP A 550 -30.53 -35.71 24.70
CA ASP A 550 -31.22 -34.74 23.83
C ASP A 550 -30.28 -34.16 22.77
N ILE A 551 -29.07 -33.75 23.17
CA ILE A 551 -28.03 -33.20 22.27
C ILE A 551 -27.56 -34.29 21.29
N SER A 552 -27.35 -35.52 21.75
CA SER A 552 -26.99 -36.64 20.87
C SER A 552 -28.08 -36.90 19.83
N SER A 553 -29.34 -36.94 20.25
CA SER A 553 -30.49 -37.15 19.37
C SER A 553 -30.70 -36.01 18.37
N TYR A 554 -30.48 -34.74 18.79
CA TYR A 554 -30.47 -33.59 17.89
C TYR A 554 -29.37 -33.70 16.83
N MET A 555 -28.16 -34.10 17.21
CA MET A 555 -27.02 -34.20 16.28
C MET A 555 -27.19 -35.30 15.24
N GLU A 556 -27.95 -36.36 15.55
CA GLU A 556 -28.35 -37.39 14.59
C GLU A 556 -29.49 -36.93 13.65
N GLN A 557 -30.47 -36.17 14.16
CA GLN A 557 -31.71 -35.87 13.43
C GLN A 557 -31.72 -34.53 12.67
N HIS A 558 -31.01 -33.51 13.16
CA HIS A 558 -31.21 -32.11 12.72
C HIS A 558 -29.93 -31.39 12.25
N LEU A 559 -28.74 -31.91 12.55
CA LEU A 559 -27.47 -31.26 12.18
C LEU A 559 -27.33 -31.00 10.68
N ASP A 560 -27.90 -31.85 9.81
CA ASP A 560 -27.84 -31.66 8.36
C ASP A 560 -28.64 -30.45 7.83
N ALA A 561 -29.60 -29.92 8.60
CA ALA A 561 -30.25 -28.64 8.28
C ALA A 561 -29.28 -27.46 8.44
N LEU A 562 -28.44 -27.48 9.49
CA LEU A 562 -27.40 -26.48 9.71
C LEU A 562 -26.30 -26.57 8.66
N VAL A 563 -25.90 -27.79 8.28
CA VAL A 563 -24.93 -28.02 7.18
C VAL A 563 -25.48 -27.51 5.84
N SER A 564 -26.77 -27.72 5.57
CA SER A 564 -27.44 -27.20 4.36
C SER A 564 -27.46 -25.67 4.33
N CYS A 565 -27.64 -25.01 5.48
CA CYS A 565 -27.52 -23.55 5.59
C CYS A 565 -26.08 -23.08 5.35
N ALA A 566 -25.08 -23.78 5.88
CA ALA A 566 -23.67 -23.45 5.67
C ALA A 566 -23.25 -23.59 4.20
N GLN A 567 -23.71 -24.62 3.50
CA GLN A 567 -23.49 -24.80 2.06
C GLN A 567 -23.97 -23.58 1.25
N LEU A 568 -25.19 -23.09 1.55
CA LEU A 568 -25.78 -21.94 0.86
C LEU A 568 -25.04 -20.62 1.19
N LEU A 569 -24.57 -20.44 2.43
CA LEU A 569 -23.71 -19.31 2.79
C LEU A 569 -22.35 -19.41 2.08
N SER A 570 -21.72 -20.58 2.04
CA SER A 570 -20.44 -20.81 1.36
C SER A 570 -20.53 -20.52 -0.13
N SER A 571 -21.57 -21.00 -0.82
CA SER A 571 -21.77 -20.70 -2.25
C SER A 571 -21.98 -19.20 -2.52
N PHE A 572 -22.60 -18.45 -1.60
CA PHE A 572 -22.67 -17.00 -1.71
C PHE A 572 -21.28 -16.35 -1.52
N LEU A 573 -20.51 -16.78 -0.52
CA LEU A 573 -19.20 -16.23 -0.20
C LEU A 573 -18.18 -16.45 -1.33
N GLU A 574 -18.20 -17.64 -1.93
CA GLU A 574 -17.41 -17.99 -3.11
C GLU A 574 -17.84 -17.14 -4.32
N TYR A 575 -19.13 -17.06 -4.63
CA TYR A 575 -19.64 -16.31 -5.78
C TYR A 575 -19.43 -14.79 -5.67
N ALA A 576 -19.66 -14.20 -4.48
CA ALA A 576 -19.66 -12.76 -4.28
C ALA A 576 -18.25 -12.19 -4.02
N TYR A 577 -17.32 -12.98 -3.48
CA TYR A 577 -16.00 -12.50 -3.04
C TYR A 577 -14.83 -13.42 -3.41
N GLY A 578 -15.09 -14.65 -3.83
CA GLY A 578 -14.09 -15.72 -3.95
C GLY A 578 -13.52 -16.16 -2.59
N PHE A 579 -14.30 -16.05 -1.51
CA PHE A 579 -13.90 -16.53 -0.19
C PHE A 579 -14.28 -18.00 0.00
N GLU A 580 -13.45 -18.70 0.76
CA GLU A 580 -13.70 -20.08 1.19
C GLU A 580 -14.28 -20.07 2.62
N GLN A 581 -15.19 -20.98 2.94
CA GLN A 581 -15.69 -21.12 4.31
C GLN A 581 -14.52 -21.41 5.26
N GLY A 582 -14.44 -20.71 6.40
CA GLY A 582 -13.28 -20.72 7.30
C GLY A 582 -12.19 -19.69 6.98
N MET A 583 -12.20 -19.05 5.80
CA MET A 583 -11.16 -18.11 5.32
C MET A 583 -11.79 -16.94 4.54
N LEU A 584 -12.30 -15.93 5.27
CA LEU A 584 -12.89 -14.70 4.67
C LEU A 584 -11.83 -13.65 4.25
N PHE A 585 -10.63 -14.11 3.91
CA PHE A 585 -9.47 -13.30 3.53
C PHE A 585 -8.50 -14.12 2.67
N ARG A 586 -7.59 -13.45 1.97
CA ARG A 586 -6.72 -14.05 0.95
C ARG A 586 -5.30 -14.34 1.43
N VAL A 587 -4.83 -13.70 2.51
CA VAL A 587 -3.50 -13.94 3.11
C VAL A 587 -3.51 -15.13 4.07
N ARG A 588 -2.56 -16.06 3.91
CA ARG A 588 -2.48 -17.41 4.51
C ARG A 588 -1.05 -17.93 4.71
#